data_AF-A0A5B6TAI8-F1
#
_entry.id   AF-A0A5B6TAI8-F1
#
_cell.length_a   1.000
_cell.length_b   1.000
_cell.length_c   1.000
_cell.angle_alpha   90.00
_cell.angle_beta   90.00
_cell.angle_gamma   90.00
#
_symmetry.space_group_name_H-M   'P 1'
#
loop_
_entity.id
_entity.type
_entity.pdbx_description
1 polymer ?
#
loop_
_entity_poly.entity_id
_entity_poly.type
_entity_poly.pdbx_seq_one_letter_code
_entity_poly.pdbx_strand_id
1 'polypeptide(L)'
;MFFMMPTTASVQPLGFPDPSLFVLYADVLRYIQYRLKLLGHGQVKAFCKQYLFPYTTVVNLKNSTLKRKEHLLLQRILAALSFETTASRNPLSIGEEDRYLFLFPGREELGKFKEQLAYIDSLAKAPPH
;
A
#
# COMPACT_ATOMS: atom_id res chain seq x y z
N MET A 1 35.00 37.60 -27.06
CA MET A 1 35.31 36.72 -25.91
C MET A 1 34.04 36.66 -25.07
N PHE A 2 33.21 35.63 -25.23
CA PHE A 2 31.95 35.50 -24.48
C PHE A 2 32.19 34.59 -23.27
N PHE A 3 32.07 35.17 -22.07
CA PHE A 3 32.06 34.42 -20.81
C PHE A 3 30.70 33.75 -20.65
N MET A 4 30.63 32.42 -20.81
CA MET A 4 29.47 31.62 -20.39
C MET A 4 29.46 31.57 -18.86
N MET A 5 28.39 32.11 -18.27
CA MET A 5 28.12 31.94 -16.84
C MET A 5 27.68 30.48 -16.59
N PRO A 6 28.20 29.79 -15.57
CA PRO A 6 27.67 28.49 -15.19
C PRO A 6 26.26 28.67 -14.62
N THR A 7 25.28 28.11 -15.31
CA THR A 7 23.90 28.00 -14.82
C THR A 7 23.95 27.31 -13.45
N THR A 8 23.60 28.06 -12.41
CA THR A 8 23.38 27.52 -11.06
C THR A 8 22.13 26.66 -11.13
N ALA A 9 22.29 25.39 -11.52
CA ALA A 9 21.26 24.40 -11.37
C ALA A 9 20.92 24.34 -9.88
N SER A 10 19.73 24.83 -9.51
CA SER A 10 19.23 24.68 -8.16
C SER A 10 19.17 23.19 -7.86
N VAL A 11 20.08 22.71 -7.03
CA VAL A 11 20.00 21.38 -6.46
C VAL A 11 18.73 21.39 -5.62
N GLN A 12 17.62 20.93 -6.18
CA GLN A 12 16.45 20.60 -5.37
C GLN A 12 16.96 19.64 -4.31
N PRO A 13 16.73 19.90 -3.01
CA PRO A 13 17.05 18.91 -2.00
C PRO A 13 16.37 17.63 -2.45
N LEU A 14 17.11 16.50 -2.48
CA LEU A 14 16.53 15.18 -2.72
C LEU A 14 15.33 15.09 -1.79
N GLY A 15 14.14 15.29 -2.34
CA GLY A 15 12.93 15.48 -1.58
C GLY A 15 12.62 14.15 -0.93
N PHE A 16 13.12 13.94 0.28
CA PHE A 16 12.70 12.82 1.08
C PHE A 16 11.18 12.96 1.19
N PRO A 17 10.42 11.99 0.67
CA PRO A 17 8.97 12.08 0.69
C PRO A 17 8.50 12.24 2.13
N ASP A 18 7.50 13.10 2.33
CA ASP A 18 6.97 13.43 3.66
C ASP A 18 6.76 12.16 4.49
N PRO A 19 7.44 12.02 5.65
CA PRO A 19 7.36 10.78 6.42
C PRO A 19 5.94 10.49 6.94
N SER A 20 5.11 11.53 7.02
CA SER A 20 3.70 11.44 7.41
C SER A 20 2.82 10.75 6.36
N LEU A 21 3.31 10.59 5.12
CA LEU A 21 2.62 9.93 4.01
C LEU A 21 2.88 8.43 3.92
N PHE A 22 3.74 7.89 4.77
CA PHE A 22 4.01 6.46 4.82
C PHE A 22 2.95 5.70 5.61
N VAL A 23 2.66 4.51 5.10
CA VAL A 23 1.83 3.51 5.76
C VAL A 23 2.60 2.20 5.85
N LEU A 24 2.46 1.52 6.98
CA LEU A 24 3.13 0.26 7.25
C LEU A 24 2.49 -0.88 6.44
N TYR A 25 3.29 -1.92 6.18
CA TYR A 25 2.82 -3.13 5.52
C TYR A 25 1.60 -3.77 6.21
N ALA A 26 1.57 -3.78 7.54
CA ALA A 26 0.50 -4.40 8.32
C ALA A 26 -0.86 -3.73 8.08
N ASP A 27 -0.90 -2.39 8.04
CA ASP A 27 -2.13 -1.61 7.82
C ASP A 27 -2.67 -1.84 6.41
N VAL A 28 -1.78 -1.79 5.41
CA VAL A 28 -2.15 -2.08 4.01
C VAL A 28 -2.66 -3.51 3.86
N LEU A 29 -1.98 -4.48 4.48
CA LEU A 29 -2.41 -5.87 4.45
C LEU A 29 -3.80 -6.03 5.07
N ARG A 30 -4.05 -5.45 6.25
CA ARG A 30 -5.34 -5.53 6.93
C ARG A 30 -6.46 -4.95 6.07
N TYR A 31 -6.24 -3.76 5.49
CA TYR A 31 -7.19 -3.12 4.59
C TYR A 31 -7.52 -4.03 3.39
N ILE A 32 -6.49 -4.54 2.69
CA ILE A 32 -6.66 -5.40 1.52
C ILE A 32 -7.40 -6.69 1.89
N GLN A 33 -7.02 -7.34 2.98
CA GLN A 33 -7.66 -8.58 3.43
C GLN A 33 -9.14 -8.38 3.70
N TYR A 34 -9.51 -7.28 4.35
CA TYR A 34 -10.90 -6.93 4.58
C TYR A 34 -11.65 -6.75 3.25
N ARG A 35 -11.11 -5.96 2.32
CA ARG A 35 -11.73 -5.71 1.00
C ARG A 35 -11.90 -7.01 0.20
N LEU A 36 -10.91 -7.90 0.23
CA LEU A 36 -10.98 -9.22 -0.41
C LEU A 36 -11.97 -10.16 0.26
N LYS A 37 -12.22 -10.03 1.58
CA LYS A 37 -13.23 -10.81 2.32
C LYS A 37 -14.65 -10.32 2.03
N LEU A 38 -14.83 -9.04 1.72
CA LEU A 38 -16.11 -8.50 1.26
C LEU A 38 -16.50 -8.96 -0.15
N LEU A 39 -15.54 -9.40 -0.96
CA LEU A 39 -15.84 -9.98 -2.26
C LEU A 39 -16.63 -11.29 -2.08
N GLY A 40 -17.85 -11.33 -2.62
CA GLY A 40 -18.72 -12.49 -2.58
C GLY A 40 -18.13 -13.74 -3.25
N HIS A 41 -18.85 -14.87 -3.14
CA HIS A 41 -18.38 -16.15 -3.67
C HIS A 41 -18.08 -16.05 -5.19
N GLY A 42 -16.86 -16.42 -5.60
CA GLY A 42 -16.39 -16.33 -6.98
C GLY A 42 -15.88 -14.95 -7.43
N GLN A 43 -16.16 -13.87 -6.69
CA GLN A 43 -15.74 -12.51 -7.05
C GLN A 43 -14.23 -12.30 -6.93
N VAL A 44 -13.56 -13.00 -6.01
CA VAL A 44 -12.09 -12.98 -5.92
C VAL A 44 -11.45 -13.48 -7.23
N LYS A 45 -12.02 -14.50 -7.88
CA LYS A 45 -11.53 -15.02 -9.16
C LYS A 45 -11.70 -14.00 -10.28
N ALA A 46 -12.85 -13.33 -10.32
CA ALA A 46 -13.11 -12.26 -11.28
C ALA A 46 -12.16 -11.07 -11.09
N PHE A 47 -11.97 -10.62 -9.85
CA PHE A 47 -11.02 -9.57 -9.48
C PHE A 47 -9.60 -9.92 -9.91
N CYS A 48 -9.14 -11.14 -9.61
CA CYS A 48 -7.82 -11.60 -10.03
C CYS A 48 -7.66 -11.62 -11.56
N LYS A 49 -8.71 -12.02 -12.30
CA LYS A 49 -8.69 -12.04 -13.76
C LYS A 49 -8.64 -10.63 -14.34
N GLN A 50 -9.42 -9.70 -13.79
CA GLN A 50 -9.49 -8.32 -14.26
C GLN A 50 -8.16 -7.58 -14.13
N TYR A 51 -7.47 -7.74 -13.01
CA TYR A 51 -6.20 -7.04 -12.73
C TYR A 51 -4.95 -7.91 -12.95
N LEU A 52 -5.11 -9.09 -13.55
CA LEU A 52 -4.04 -10.06 -13.83
C LEU A 52 -3.23 -10.39 -12.57
N PHE A 53 -3.92 -10.67 -11.46
CA PHE A 53 -3.31 -11.13 -10.22
C PHE A 53 -3.25 -12.66 -10.14
N PRO A 54 -2.18 -13.21 -9.53
CA PRO A 54 -2.09 -14.64 -9.28
C PRO A 54 -3.13 -15.08 -8.25
N TYR A 55 -4.15 -15.82 -8.71
CA TYR A 55 -5.30 -16.22 -7.89
C TYR A 55 -4.91 -16.92 -6.58
N THR A 56 -3.99 -17.89 -6.65
CA THR A 56 -3.54 -18.65 -5.47
C THR A 56 -2.87 -17.75 -4.43
N THR A 57 -2.03 -16.80 -4.88
CA THR A 57 -1.38 -15.83 -4.00
C THR A 57 -2.38 -14.87 -3.36
N VAL A 58 -3.38 -14.39 -4.11
CA VAL A 58 -4.43 -13.51 -3.56
C VAL A 58 -5.32 -14.25 -2.56
N VAL A 59 -5.66 -15.51 -2.81
CA VAL A 59 -6.40 -16.35 -1.86
C VAL A 59 -5.58 -16.58 -0.59
N ASN A 60 -4.29 -16.89 -0.72
CA ASN A 60 -3.40 -17.04 0.43
C ASN A 60 -3.23 -15.72 1.20
N LEU A 61 -3.18 -14.59 0.49
CA LEU A 61 -3.15 -13.25 1.09
C LEU A 61 -4.42 -13.00 1.91
N LYS A 62 -5.59 -13.27 1.34
CA LYS A 62 -6.90 -13.12 2.00
C LYS A 62 -6.99 -13.93 3.29
N ASN A 63 -6.43 -15.14 3.30
CA ASN A 63 -6.49 -16.08 4.42
C ASN A 63 -5.28 -15.99 5.37
N SER A 64 -4.39 -15.01 5.20
CA SER A 64 -3.17 -14.88 6.01
C SER A 64 -2.23 -16.09 5.94
N THR A 65 -2.24 -16.87 4.86
CA THR A 65 -1.39 -18.07 4.66
C THR A 65 -0.22 -17.82 3.72
N LEU A 66 0.11 -16.56 3.44
CA LEU A 66 1.30 -16.21 2.66
C LEU A 66 2.58 -16.58 3.40
N LYS A 67 3.47 -17.31 2.72
CA LYS A 67 4.79 -17.68 3.25
C LYS A 67 5.80 -16.52 3.22
N ARG A 68 5.56 -15.49 2.42
CA ARG A 68 6.47 -14.34 2.21
C ARG A 68 5.69 -13.05 2.05
N LYS A 69 6.33 -11.92 2.40
CA LYS A 69 5.75 -10.57 2.27
C LYS A 69 5.78 -10.09 0.81
N GLU A 70 4.61 -10.08 0.17
CA GLU A 70 4.45 -9.66 -1.23
C GLU A 70 4.14 -8.16 -1.38
N HIS A 71 5.02 -7.27 -0.90
CA HIS A 71 4.81 -5.80 -0.93
C HIS A 71 4.41 -5.24 -2.32
N LEU A 72 5.02 -5.71 -3.41
CA LEU A 72 4.64 -5.29 -4.78
C LEU A 72 3.23 -5.75 -5.17
N LEU A 73 2.78 -6.92 -4.69
CA LEU A 73 1.41 -7.37 -4.92
C LEU A 73 0.44 -6.48 -4.15
N LEU A 74 0.74 -6.14 -2.90
CA LEU A 74 -0.09 -5.24 -2.09
C LEU A 74 -0.20 -3.86 -2.76
N GLN A 75 0.90 -3.32 -3.29
CA GLN A 75 0.90 -2.05 -4.03
C GLN A 75 -0.04 -2.12 -5.25
N ARG A 76 0.06 -3.20 -6.04
CA ARG A 76 -0.81 -3.37 -7.22
C ARG A 76 -2.28 -3.55 -6.85
N ILE A 77 -2.57 -4.25 -5.75
CA ILE A 77 -3.94 -4.41 -5.26
C ILE A 77 -4.46 -3.07 -4.71
N LEU A 78 -3.65 -2.27 -4.02
CA LEU A 78 -4.02 -0.91 -3.62
C LEU A 78 -4.38 -0.06 -4.84
N ALA A 79 -3.56 -0.10 -5.90
CA ALA A 79 -3.86 0.60 -7.14
C ALA A 79 -5.19 0.13 -7.77
N ALA A 80 -5.46 -1.18 -7.76
CA ALA A 80 -6.75 -1.73 -8.18
C ALA A 80 -7.93 -1.29 -7.31
N LEU A 81 -7.67 -0.92 -6.04
CA LEU A 81 -8.64 -0.36 -5.09
C LEU A 81 -8.64 1.18 -5.08
N SER A 82 -8.10 1.81 -6.13
CA SER A 82 -8.03 3.27 -6.33
C SER A 82 -7.09 4.02 -5.37
N PHE A 83 -6.09 3.33 -4.81
CA PHE A 83 -5.02 3.93 -4.03
C PHE A 83 -3.68 3.72 -4.75
N GLU A 84 -3.28 4.72 -5.54
CA GLU A 84 -1.94 4.72 -6.12
C GLU A 84 -0.92 4.95 -5.00
N THR A 85 0.06 4.05 -4.88
CA THR A 85 1.10 4.13 -3.85
C THR A 85 2.43 3.68 -4.43
N THR A 86 3.52 4.12 -3.80
CA THR A 86 4.88 3.64 -4.10
C THR A 86 5.34 2.74 -2.96
N ALA A 87 5.57 1.46 -3.24
CA ALA A 87 6.18 0.56 -2.26
C ALA A 87 7.69 0.77 -2.23
N SER A 88 8.23 1.02 -1.05
CA SER A 88 9.67 1.15 -0.83
C SER A 88 10.11 0.24 0.31
N ARG A 89 11.36 -0.22 0.25
CA ARG A 89 11.99 -0.90 1.37
C ARG A 89 12.55 0.13 2.32
N ASN A 90 12.22 0.00 3.59
CA ASN A 90 12.76 0.90 4.60
C ASN A 90 14.23 0.52 4.88
N PRO A 91 15.21 1.38 4.54
CA PRO A 91 16.62 1.08 4.73
C PRO A 91 17.04 1.05 6.20
N LEU A 92 16.21 1.59 7.11
CA LEU A 92 16.45 1.65 8.55
C LEU A 92 15.76 0.52 9.32
N SER A 93 15.09 -0.41 8.64
CA SER A 93 14.40 -1.51 9.31
C SER A 93 15.37 -2.54 9.86
N ILE A 94 15.30 -2.71 11.18
CA ILE A 94 16.05 -3.75 11.91
C ILE A 94 15.25 -5.07 11.92
N GLY A 95 13.92 -5.01 11.77
CA GLY A 95 13.02 -6.16 11.75
C GLY A 95 12.25 -6.34 10.44
N GLU A 96 11.70 -7.54 10.22
CA GLU A 96 10.88 -7.82 9.03
C GLU A 96 9.56 -7.04 9.00
N GLU A 97 9.04 -6.62 10.16
CA GLU A 97 7.74 -5.94 10.29
C GLU A 97 7.69 -4.56 9.61
N ASP A 98 8.72 -3.74 9.80
CA ASP A 98 8.82 -2.39 9.23
C ASP A 98 9.52 -2.33 7.87
N ARG A 99 9.95 -3.49 7.36
CA ARG A 99 10.81 -3.63 6.17
C ARG A 99 10.21 -3.01 4.90
N TYR A 100 8.90 -2.87 4.85
CA TYR A 100 8.18 -2.34 3.68
C TYR A 100 7.24 -1.21 4.08
N LEU A 101 7.36 -0.10 3.35
CA LEU A 101 6.56 1.10 3.51
C LEU A 101 5.84 1.41 2.20
N PHE A 102 4.63 1.95 2.32
CA PHE A 102 3.83 2.41 1.19
C PHE A 102 3.68 3.92 1.28
N LEU A 103 4.23 4.62 0.30
CA LEU A 103 4.11 6.07 0.18
C LEU A 103 2.85 6.41 -0.61
N PHE A 104 1.98 7.22 -0.01
CA PHE A 104 0.83 7.80 -0.71
C PHE A 104 1.22 9.10 -1.43
N PRO A 105 0.63 9.40 -2.59
CA PRO A 105 0.92 10.59 -3.39
C PRO A 105 0.49 11.89 -2.71
N GLY A 106 -0.53 11.83 -1.84
CA GLY A 106 -1.12 12.99 -1.21
C GLY A 106 -1.73 12.70 0.16
N ARG A 107 -1.95 13.79 0.92
CA ARG A 107 -2.62 13.74 2.24
C ARG A 107 -4.10 13.38 2.13
N GLU A 108 -4.74 13.71 1.01
CA GLU A 108 -6.17 13.41 0.80
C GLU A 108 -6.39 11.90 0.65
N GLU A 109 -5.60 11.24 -0.21
CA GLU A 109 -5.64 9.81 -0.45
C GLU A 109 -5.28 9.03 0.81
N LEU A 110 -4.26 9.50 1.54
CA LEU A 110 -3.91 8.94 2.84
C LEU A 110 -5.06 9.11 3.85
N GLY A 111 -5.71 10.27 3.87
CA GLY A 111 -6.85 10.56 4.73
C GLY A 111 -8.00 9.59 4.48
N LYS A 112 -8.38 9.41 3.21
CA LYS A 112 -9.42 8.44 2.78
C LYS A 112 -9.05 7.02 3.18
N PHE A 113 -7.79 6.61 2.97
CA PHE A 113 -7.31 5.29 3.37
C PHE A 113 -7.41 5.08 4.89
N LYS A 114 -6.94 6.05 5.68
CA LYS A 114 -6.96 5.98 7.14
C LYS A 114 -8.38 6.00 7.71
N GLU A 115 -9.29 6.79 7.14
CA GLU A 115 -10.70 6.81 7.52
C GLU A 115 -11.36 5.45 7.26
N GLN A 116 -11.14 4.89 6.07
CA GLN A 116 -11.65 3.55 5.74
C GLN A 116 -11.05 2.47 6.64
N LEU A 117 -9.75 2.54 6.94
CA LEU A 117 -9.10 1.60 7.84
C LEU A 117 -9.64 1.72 9.27
N ALA A 118 -9.81 2.93 9.79
CA ALA A 118 -10.40 3.16 11.11
C ALA A 118 -11.83 2.62 11.21
N TYR A 119 -12.63 2.79 10.15
CA TYR A 119 -13.95 2.18 10.06
C TYR A 119 -13.88 0.64 10.12
N ILE A 120 -12.96 0.03 9.38
CA ILE A 120 -12.73 -1.43 9.41
C ILE A 120 -12.33 -1.91 10.81
N ASP A 121 -11.43 -1.19 11.48
CA ASP A 121 -11.00 -1.51 12.84
C ASP A 121 -12.14 -1.35 13.86
N SER A 122 -13.07 -0.41 13.63
CA SER A 122 -14.26 -0.27 14.47
C SER A 122 -15.22 -1.46 14.32
N LEU A 123 -15.39 -1.98 13.09
CA LEU A 123 -16.23 -3.15 12.81
C LEU A 123 -15.62 -4.43 13.40
N ALA A 124 -14.30 -4.56 13.36
CA ALA A 124 -13.60 -5.71 13.95
C ALA A 124 -13.70 -5.76 15.48
N LYS A 125 -13.95 -4.62 16.14
CA LYS A 125 -14.14 -4.51 17.59
C LYS A 125 -15.59 -4.68 18.04
N ALA A 126 -16.56 -4.64 17.13
CA ALA A 126 -17.96 -4.93 17.46
C ALA A 126 -18.14 -6.45 17.59
N PRO A 127 -18.47 -6.98 18.79
CA PRO A 127 -18.76 -8.40 18.94
C PRO A 127 -20.02 -8.76 18.13
N PRO A 128 -20.13 -9.99 17.61
CA PRO A 128 -21.39 -10.45 17.02
C PRO A 128 -22.47 -10.45 18.12
N HIS A 129 -23.58 -9.77 17.84
CA HIS A 129 -24.81 -9.86 18.62
C HIS A 129 -25.54 -11.18 18.34
#